data_AF-J9D746-F1
#
_entry.id   AF-J9D746-F1
#
_cell.length_a   1.000
_cell.length_b   1.000
_cell.length_c   1.000
_cell.angle_alpha   90.00
_cell.angle_beta   90.00
_cell.angle_gamma   90.00
#
_symmetry.space_group_name_H-M   'P 1'
#
loop_
_entity.id
_entity.type
_entity.pdbx_description
1 polymer ?
#
loop_
_entity_poly.entity_id
_entity_poly.type
_entity_poly.pdbx_seq_one_letter_code
_entity_poly.pdbx_strand_id
1 'polypeptide(L)'
;MITATGGICIGMPSRVLTKKVPYFEYYADDFRPFYERRYDFLVDFNQALQEKICELLDLQPHIERPEAYVESVPVGVDDYREIIRPKVDYAADSSFCPRPYYQVFAQKHGFLPNLSMLDLLFNMGLESRLVLRDSIVGL
;
A
#
# COMPACT_ATOMS: atom_id res chain seq x y z
N MET A 1 -3.55 6.68 -6.27
CA MET A 1 -3.77 7.40 -7.55
C MET A 1 -2.41 7.67 -8.17
N ILE A 2 -2.11 7.08 -9.33
CA ILE A 2 -0.88 7.33 -10.10
C ILE A 2 -1.31 8.20 -11.28
N THR A 3 -0.85 9.44 -11.35
CA THR A 3 -1.15 10.31 -12.50
C THR A 3 -0.01 10.23 -13.51
N ALA A 4 -0.34 9.81 -14.71
CA ALA A 4 0.52 9.74 -15.88
C ALA A 4 0.79 11.14 -16.43
N THR A 5 1.71 11.89 -15.83
CA THR A 5 2.35 13.05 -16.46
C THR A 5 3.77 13.21 -15.91
N GLY A 6 4.74 12.61 -16.59
CA GLY A 6 6.10 13.14 -16.78
C GLY A 6 6.99 13.48 -15.56
N GLY A 7 6.55 13.25 -14.34
CA GLY A 7 7.33 13.35 -13.12
C GLY A 7 6.90 12.21 -12.21
N ILE A 8 7.86 11.44 -11.70
CA ILE A 8 7.60 10.29 -10.84
C ILE A 8 7.14 10.82 -9.48
N CYS A 9 5.85 11.17 -9.39
CA CYS A 9 5.11 11.35 -8.16
C CYS A 9 4.15 10.18 -8.06
N ILE A 10 4.67 9.04 -7.60
CA ILE A 10 3.82 8.06 -6.93
C ILE A 10 3.12 8.84 -5.82
N GLY A 11 1.79 8.74 -5.74
CA GLY A 11 0.91 9.60 -4.92
C GLY A 11 1.09 9.52 -3.41
N MET A 12 2.33 9.56 -2.91
CA MET A 12 2.65 10.17 -1.64
C MET A 12 2.69 11.67 -1.89
N PRO A 13 1.85 12.49 -1.24
CA PRO A 13 2.12 13.92 -1.23
C PRO A 13 3.56 14.10 -0.73
N SER A 14 4.38 14.95 -1.37
CA SER A 14 5.78 15.25 -0.97
C SER A 14 5.96 15.64 0.51
N ARG A 15 4.88 15.72 1.26
CA ARG A 15 4.84 15.92 2.71
C ARG A 15 5.14 14.67 3.52
N VAL A 16 4.99 13.45 2.98
CA VAL A 16 5.11 12.20 3.75
C VAL A 16 6.56 11.70 3.84
N LEU A 17 7.32 11.70 2.74
CA LEU A 17 8.70 11.21 2.74
C LEU A 17 9.67 12.30 3.21
N THR A 18 9.78 12.46 4.53
CA THR A 18 10.78 13.33 5.14
C THR A 18 11.62 12.53 6.12
N LYS A 19 12.87 12.94 6.37
CA LYS A 19 13.71 12.35 7.43
C LYS A 19 13.10 12.40 8.84
N LYS A 20 11.96 13.08 9.00
CA LYS A 20 11.22 13.17 10.26
C LYS A 20 10.36 11.93 10.52
N VAL A 21 10.14 11.07 9.52
CA VAL A 21 9.37 9.83 9.72
C VAL A 21 10.26 8.77 10.37
N PRO A 22 9.81 8.09 11.44
CA PRO A 22 10.66 7.25 12.28
C PRO A 22 11.53 6.21 11.55
N TYR A 23 10.94 5.49 10.58
CA TYR A 23 11.64 4.41 9.88
C TYR A 23 12.16 4.81 8.49
N PHE A 24 12.16 6.10 8.14
CA PHE A 24 12.60 6.53 6.81
C PHE A 24 14.04 6.10 6.49
N GLU A 25 14.99 6.38 7.38
CA GLU A 25 16.40 6.06 7.14
C GLU A 25 16.69 4.55 7.07
N TYR A 26 15.81 3.73 7.64
CA TYR A 26 15.94 2.28 7.63
C TYR A 26 15.52 1.66 6.28
N TYR A 27 14.46 2.17 5.65
CA TYR A 27 13.93 1.59 4.40
C TYR A 27 14.18 2.44 3.15
N ALA A 28 14.68 3.66 3.27
CA ALA A 28 14.87 4.55 2.11
C ALA A 28 15.72 3.91 1.01
N ASP A 29 16.78 3.19 1.39
CA ASP A 29 17.68 2.53 0.45
C ASP A 29 17.04 1.32 -0.25
N ASP A 30 16.15 0.60 0.42
CA ASP A 30 15.37 -0.49 -0.17
C ASP A 30 14.37 0.01 -1.22
N PHE A 31 13.82 1.21 -1.01
CA PHE A 31 12.85 1.81 -1.93
C PHE A 31 13.49 2.67 -3.03
N ARG A 32 14.73 3.14 -2.85
CA ARG A 32 15.46 3.95 -3.85
C ARG A 32 15.41 3.37 -5.28
N PRO A 33 15.64 2.05 -5.51
CA PRO A 33 15.61 1.48 -6.85
C PRO A 33 14.27 1.67 -7.59
N PHE A 34 13.15 1.76 -6.87
CA PHE A 34 11.82 1.97 -7.47
C PHE A 34 11.63 3.37 -8.06
N TYR A 35 12.44 4.34 -7.62
CA TYR A 35 12.39 5.73 -8.12
C TYR A 35 13.48 6.02 -9.16
N GLU A 36 14.56 5.24 -9.16
CA GLU A 36 15.69 5.42 -10.09
C GLU A 36 15.55 4.57 -11.35
N ARG A 37 14.88 3.42 -11.26
CA ARG A 37 14.65 2.53 -12.39
C ARG A 37 13.34 2.88 -13.09
N ARG A 38 13.34 2.75 -14.42
CA ARG A 38 12.13 2.85 -15.22
C ARG A 38 11.50 1.47 -15.37
N TYR A 39 10.19 1.41 -15.12
CA TYR A 39 9.36 0.25 -15.44
C TYR A 39 8.54 0.58 -16.69
N ASP A 40 8.42 -0.39 -17.59
CA ASP A 40 7.63 -0.22 -18.81
C ASP A 40 6.13 -0.34 -18.53
N PHE A 41 5.76 -1.19 -17.57
CA PHE A 41 4.38 -1.41 -17.18
C PHE A 41 4.14 -1.16 -15.69
N LEU A 42 2.99 -0.56 -15.39
CA LEU A 42 2.57 -0.29 -14.01
C LEU A 42 2.35 -1.57 -13.20
N VAL A 43 1.91 -2.65 -13.84
CA VAL A 43 1.69 -3.93 -13.16
C VAL A 43 3.00 -4.51 -12.62
N ASP A 44 4.09 -4.38 -13.37
CA ASP A 44 5.41 -4.88 -12.95
C ASP A 44 5.99 -4.03 -11.83
N PHE A 45 5.80 -2.71 -11.92
CA PHE A 45 6.12 -1.80 -10.83
C PHE A 45 5.36 -2.16 -9.54
N ASN A 46 4.04 -2.33 -9.64
CA ASN A 46 3.19 -2.63 -8.49
C ASN A 46 3.52 -3.99 -7.88
N GLN A 47 3.78 -5.00 -8.72
CA GLN A 47 4.16 -6.33 -8.25
C GLN A 47 5.50 -6.29 -7.51
N ALA A 48 6.53 -5.67 -8.09
CA ALA A 48 7.83 -5.55 -7.44
C ALA A 48 7.75 -4.76 -6.12
N LEU A 49 6.90 -3.71 -6.07
CA LEU A 49 6.68 -2.93 -4.86
C LEU A 49 5.96 -3.75 -3.78
N GLN A 50 4.95 -4.54 -4.17
CA GLN A 50 4.23 -5.44 -3.28
C GLN A 50 5.18 -6.51 -2.71
N GLU A 51 5.98 -7.15 -3.56
CA GLU A 51 6.98 -8.15 -3.16
C GLU A 51 7.97 -7.56 -2.15
N LYS A 52 8.51 -6.36 -2.41
CA LYS A 52 9.42 -5.69 -1.48
C LYS A 52 8.75 -5.36 -0.15
N ILE A 53 7.50 -4.88 -0.16
CA ILE A 53 6.77 -4.61 1.07
C ILE A 53 6.53 -5.90 1.86
N CYS A 54 6.15 -6.99 1.20
CA CYS A 54 5.96 -8.29 1.83
C CYS A 54 7.27 -8.79 2.46
N GLU A 55 8.40 -8.71 1.73
CA GLU A 55 9.73 -9.03 2.24
C GLU A 55 10.08 -8.23 3.50
N LEU A 56 9.92 -6.89 3.46
CA LEU A 56 10.25 -6.01 4.59
C LEU A 56 9.34 -6.22 5.81
N LEU A 57 8.11 -6.69 5.60
CA LEU A 57 7.16 -7.00 6.68
C LEU A 57 7.26 -8.44 7.19
N ASP A 58 8.10 -9.27 6.57
CA ASP A 58 8.18 -10.71 6.80
C ASP A 58 6.84 -11.42 6.54
N LEU A 59 6.20 -11.07 5.42
CA LEU A 59 4.96 -11.68 4.93
C LEU A 59 5.26 -12.59 3.73
N GLN A 60 4.70 -13.80 3.76
CA GLN A 60 4.86 -14.80 2.70
C GLN A 60 3.50 -15.21 2.12
N PRO A 61 2.71 -14.28 1.55
CA PRO A 61 1.46 -14.63 0.90
C PRO A 61 1.72 -15.45 -0.36
N HIS A 62 0.82 -16.38 -0.66
CA HIS A 62 0.81 -17.07 -1.95
C HIS A 62 0.18 -16.15 -3.01
N ILE A 63 1.01 -15.56 -3.86
CA ILE A 63 0.58 -14.63 -4.92
C ILE A 63 0.83 -15.28 -6.27
N GLU A 64 -0.23 -15.43 -7.06
CA GLU A 64 -0.15 -15.94 -8.42
C GLU A 64 -0.67 -14.89 -9.41
N ARG A 65 0.05 -14.73 -10.52
CA ARG A 65 -0.42 -13.91 -11.63
C ARG A 65 -1.35 -14.76 -12.49
N PRO A 66 -2.59 -14.31 -12.75
CA PRO A 66 -3.48 -15.04 -13.63
C PRO A 66 -2.95 -15.01 -15.07
N GLU A 67 -3.01 -16.15 -15.76
CA GLU A 67 -2.61 -16.27 -17.18
C GLU A 67 -3.65 -15.65 -18.12
N ALA A 68 -4.90 -15.57 -17.68
CA ALA A 68 -6.03 -15.02 -18.43
C ALA A 68 -7.00 -14.27 -17.52
N TYR A 69 -7.78 -13.37 -18.14
CA TYR A 69 -8.86 -12.70 -17.44
C TYR A 69 -9.97 -13.69 -17.07
N VAL A 70 -10.39 -13.68 -15.80
CA VAL A 70 -11.50 -14.50 -15.32
C VAL A 70 -12.80 -13.68 -15.42
N GLU A 71 -13.66 -14.05 -16.36
CA GLU A 71 -14.95 -13.37 -16.57
C GLU A 71 -15.92 -13.60 -15.41
N SER A 72 -16.09 -14.85 -15.00
CA SER A 72 -16.96 -15.24 -13.89
C SER A 72 -16.14 -15.77 -12.72
N VAL A 73 -16.24 -15.09 -11.57
CA VAL A 73 -15.51 -15.49 -10.36
C VAL A 73 -16.10 -16.77 -9.79
N PRO A 74 -15.27 -17.80 -9.49
CA PRO A 74 -15.75 -19.03 -8.89
C PRO A 74 -16.45 -18.81 -7.55
N VAL A 75 -17.37 -19.71 -7.20
CA VAL A 75 -18.04 -19.68 -5.90
C VAL A 75 -17.01 -19.85 -4.78
N GLY A 76 -17.10 -19.00 -3.76
CA GLY A 76 -16.19 -19.03 -2.61
C GLY A 76 -14.87 -18.29 -2.83
N VAL A 77 -14.73 -17.54 -3.93
CA VAL A 77 -13.60 -16.64 -4.17
C VAL A 77 -14.07 -15.20 -4.03
N ASP A 78 -13.38 -14.43 -3.20
CA ASP A 78 -13.64 -13.01 -3.03
C ASP A 78 -13.14 -12.21 -4.25
N ASP A 79 -14.01 -11.37 -4.81
CA ASP A 79 -13.69 -10.49 -5.94
C ASP A 79 -13.57 -9.04 -5.50
N TYR A 80 -12.34 -8.59 -5.32
CA TYR A 80 -12.06 -7.22 -4.92
C TYR A 80 -11.94 -6.24 -6.09
N ARG A 81 -12.14 -6.68 -7.35
CA ARG A 81 -11.93 -5.82 -8.53
C ARG A 81 -12.83 -4.60 -8.52
N GLU A 82 -14.08 -4.70 -8.06
CA GLU A 82 -15.05 -3.59 -8.00
C GLU A 82 -14.88 -2.71 -6.75
N ILE A 83 -14.32 -3.27 -5.68
CA ILE A 83 -14.17 -2.60 -4.38
C ILE A 83 -12.88 -1.78 -4.34
N ILE A 84 -11.75 -2.35 -4.79
CA ILE A 84 -10.43 -1.70 -4.77
C ILE A 84 -10.26 -0.86 -6.04
N ARG A 85 -10.88 0.33 -6.07
CA ARG A 85 -10.78 1.27 -7.21
C ARG A 85 -10.48 2.69 -6.77
N PRO A 86 -9.71 3.47 -7.55
CA PRO A 86 -9.35 4.84 -7.18
C PRO A 86 -10.52 5.82 -6.95
N LYS A 87 -11.70 5.53 -7.53
CA LYS A 87 -12.89 6.39 -7.46
C LYS A 87 -13.91 5.93 -6.43
N VAL A 88 -13.66 4.79 -5.78
CA VAL A 88 -14.53 4.22 -4.75
C VAL A 88 -13.91 4.55 -3.40
N ASP A 89 -14.72 5.05 -2.47
CA ASP A 89 -14.27 5.30 -1.11
C ASP A 89 -14.00 3.96 -0.41
N TYR A 90 -12.95 3.90 0.40
CA TYR A 90 -12.60 2.68 1.15
C TYR A 90 -13.72 2.25 2.10
N ALA A 91 -14.58 3.17 2.54
CA ALA A 91 -15.73 2.88 3.39
C ALA A 91 -16.80 2.04 2.69
N ALA A 92 -16.72 1.85 1.36
CA ALA A 92 -17.59 0.92 0.63
C ALA A 92 -17.24 -0.55 0.92
N ASP A 93 -16.04 -0.83 1.42
CA ASP A 93 -15.62 -2.17 1.81
C ASP A 93 -15.99 -2.43 3.29
N SER A 94 -17.01 -3.25 3.53
CA SER A 94 -17.42 -3.62 4.89
C SER A 94 -16.41 -4.51 5.62
N SER A 95 -15.49 -5.14 4.89
CA SER A 95 -14.43 -5.98 5.46
C SER A 95 -13.20 -5.18 5.89
N PHE A 96 -13.13 -3.89 5.56
CA PHE A 96 -11.98 -3.02 5.85
C PHE A 96 -12.36 -1.86 6.78
N CYS A 97 -11.75 -1.84 7.96
CA CYS A 97 -11.91 -0.79 8.97
C CYS A 97 -10.53 -0.26 9.40
N PRO A 98 -10.00 0.82 8.78
CA PRO A 98 -8.66 1.32 9.04
C PRO A 98 -8.42 1.61 10.52
N ARG A 99 -7.43 0.92 11.12
CA ARG A 99 -7.02 1.18 12.50
C ARG A 99 -6.09 2.39 12.59
N PRO A 100 -6.32 3.30 13.54
CA PRO A 100 -5.38 4.37 13.82
C PRO A 100 -4.00 3.84 14.21
N TYR A 101 -2.97 4.47 13.67
CA TYR A 101 -1.57 4.20 13.99
C TYR A 101 -0.81 5.52 14.18
N TYR A 102 0.43 5.45 14.66
CA TYR A 102 1.25 6.65 14.81
C TYR A 102 1.50 7.27 13.43
N GLN A 103 1.06 8.50 13.21
CA GLN A 103 1.38 9.27 12.01
C GLN A 103 2.11 10.53 12.44
N VAL A 104 3.33 10.75 11.94
CA VAL A 104 4.14 11.91 12.33
C VAL A 104 3.44 13.26 12.10
N PHE A 105 2.52 13.34 11.13
CA PHE A 105 1.75 14.54 10.81
C PHE A 105 0.37 14.61 11.49
N ALA A 106 0.02 13.64 12.33
CA ALA A 106 -1.28 13.58 13.00
C ALA A 106 -1.55 14.81 13.88
N GLN A 107 -0.50 15.38 14.52
CA GLN A 107 -0.66 16.60 15.32
C GLN A 107 -1.17 17.80 14.51
N LYS A 108 -0.90 17.82 13.20
CA LYS A 108 -1.27 18.93 12.32
C LYS A 108 -2.58 18.70 11.58
N HIS A 109 -2.85 17.45 11.19
CA HIS A 109 -3.94 17.12 10.28
C HIS A 109 -4.96 16.14 10.86
N GLY A 110 -4.76 15.67 12.09
CA GLY A 110 -5.46 14.51 12.62
C GLY A 110 -4.99 13.22 11.95
N PHE A 111 -5.59 12.10 12.35
CA PHE A 111 -5.36 10.82 11.72
C PHE A 111 -5.99 10.79 10.33
N LEU A 112 -5.23 10.36 9.32
CA LEU A 112 -5.70 10.18 7.96
C LEU A 112 -5.78 8.67 7.65
N PRO A 113 -6.99 8.11 7.48
CA PRO A 113 -7.16 6.70 7.13
C PRO A 113 -6.81 6.43 5.66
N ASN A 114 -6.65 5.14 5.32
CA ASN A 114 -6.49 4.66 3.95
C ASN A 114 -5.36 5.36 3.15
N LEU A 115 -4.27 5.70 3.85
CA LEU A 115 -3.03 6.11 3.20
C LEU A 115 -2.32 4.89 2.59
N SER A 116 -1.35 5.17 1.72
CA SER A 116 -0.54 4.14 1.08
C SER A 116 0.21 3.27 2.09
N MET A 117 0.44 2.00 1.74
CA MET A 117 1.20 1.04 2.55
C MET A 117 2.60 1.53 2.94
N LEU A 118 3.26 2.32 2.09
CA LEU A 118 4.55 2.94 2.42
C LEU A 118 4.44 3.92 3.61
N ASP A 119 3.35 4.68 3.72
CA ASP A 119 3.17 5.61 4.87
C ASP A 119 3.11 4.82 6.17
N LEU A 120 2.32 3.75 6.17
CA LEU A 120 2.20 2.84 7.30
C LEU A 120 3.56 2.19 7.64
N LEU A 121 4.30 1.70 6.64
CA LEU A 121 5.62 1.08 6.84
C LEU A 121 6.64 2.07 7.41
N PHE A 122 6.71 3.29 6.87
CA PHE A 122 7.68 4.27 7.35
C PHE A 122 7.34 4.77 8.76
N ASN A 123 6.07 4.83 9.14
CA ASN A 123 5.69 5.25 10.48
C ASN A 123 5.78 4.13 11.53
N MET A 124 5.44 2.88 11.18
CA MET A 124 5.28 1.77 12.13
C MET A 124 6.33 0.65 11.97
N GLY A 125 7.06 0.59 10.86
CA GLY A 125 8.02 -0.46 10.58
C GLY A 125 7.38 -1.85 10.59
N LEU A 126 8.02 -2.82 11.27
CA LEU A 126 7.49 -4.18 11.37
C LEU A 126 6.12 -4.25 12.07
N GLU A 127 5.77 -3.27 12.93
CA GLU A 127 4.46 -3.21 13.59
C GLU A 127 3.31 -2.88 12.62
N SER A 128 3.60 -2.46 11.38
CA SER A 128 2.60 -2.30 10.34
C SER A 128 1.73 -3.55 10.15
N ARG A 129 2.29 -4.75 10.36
CA ARG A 129 1.53 -6.01 10.28
C ARG A 129 0.38 -6.08 11.28
N LEU A 130 0.56 -5.49 12.47
CA LEU A 130 -0.47 -5.47 13.52
C LEU A 130 -1.61 -4.55 13.09
N VAL A 131 -1.26 -3.39 12.54
CA VAL A 131 -2.23 -2.42 12.02
C VAL A 131 -3.02 -3.02 10.85
N LEU A 132 -2.35 -3.72 9.93
CA LEU A 132 -3.00 -4.40 8.81
C LEU A 132 -3.98 -5.48 9.29
N ARG A 133 -3.52 -6.39 10.16
CA ARG A 133 -4.36 -7.45 10.73
C ARG A 133 -5.59 -6.87 11.41
N ASP A 134 -5.40 -5.87 12.27
CA ASP A 134 -6.49 -5.28 13.05
C ASP A 134 -7.44 -4.42 12.20
N SER A 135 -7.06 -4.09 10.95
CA SER A 135 -7.88 -3.32 10.02
C SER A 135 -8.81 -4.19 9.16
N ILE A 136 -8.68 -5.51 9.22
CA ILE A 136 -9.58 -6.45 8.54
C ILE A 136 -10.63 -6.93 9.53
N VAL A 137 -11.90 -6.87 9.14
CA VAL A 137 -13.05 -7.31 9.93
C VAL A 137 -13.55 -8.65 9.41
N GLY A 138 -13.77 -9.61 10.32
CA GLY A 138 -14.37 -10.90 9.97
C GLY A 138 -13.40 -12.04 9.65
N LEU A 139 -12.13 -11.91 10.01
CA LEU A 139 -11.20 -13.04 10.17
C LEU A 139 -11.45 -13.82 11.46
#